data_AF-A0A381VD66-F1
#
_entry.id   AF-A0A381VD66-F1
#
_cell.length_a   1.000
_cell.length_b   1.000
_cell.length_c   1.000
_cell.angle_alpha   90.00
_cell.angle_beta   90.00
_cell.angle_gamma   90.00
#
_symmetry.space_group_name_H-M   'P 1'
#
loop_
_entity.id
_entity.type
_entity.pdbx_description
1 polymer ?
#
loop_
_entity_poly.entity_id
_entity_poly.type
_entity_poly.pdbx_seq_one_letter_code
_entity_poly.pdbx_strand_id
1 'polypeptide(L)'
;MYLLITMCSDKHDHYLDEDIPIRKLILPYEKEKADKKSHMFLKGPIPYPLLIKASKLPGKALHVFIILWFLYGMTKNKTINLKNSTLREFGIQRHAGYRALKALEKFFLVSVIRCVGKNPQVTINCNSRSRGES
;
A
#
# COMPACT_ATOMS: atom_id res chain seq x y z
N MET A 1 -33.58 -30.77 -32.86
CA MET A 1 -32.27 -31.30 -33.29
C MET A 1 -31.19 -30.39 -32.68
N TYR A 2 -30.50 -30.89 -31.63
CA TYR A 2 -29.14 -30.55 -31.11
C TYR A 2 -28.65 -29.08 -31.05
N LEU A 3 -27.88 -28.58 -30.09
CA LEU A 3 -27.36 -28.96 -28.77
C LEU A 3 -26.66 -27.67 -28.21
N LEU A 4 -26.56 -27.54 -26.89
CA LEU A 4 -25.77 -26.56 -26.13
C LEU A 4 -24.26 -26.72 -26.40
N ILE A 5 -23.49 -25.68 -26.74
CA ILE A 5 -22.05 -25.59 -26.41
C ILE A 5 -21.61 -24.14 -26.15
N THR A 6 -20.90 -24.00 -25.03
CA THR A 6 -20.19 -22.87 -24.42
C THR A 6 -18.91 -22.47 -25.19
N MET A 7 -18.41 -21.23 -24.93
CA MET A 7 -16.99 -20.86 -24.73
C MET A 7 -16.52 -19.57 -25.47
N CYS A 8 -16.14 -18.60 -24.63
CA CYS A 8 -14.83 -17.92 -24.60
C CYS A 8 -14.41 -16.89 -25.66
N SER A 9 -13.73 -15.87 -25.13
CA SER A 9 -12.58 -15.13 -25.67
C SER A 9 -12.75 -13.71 -26.21
N ASP A 10 -12.24 -12.80 -25.37
CA ASP A 10 -11.11 -11.91 -25.68
C ASP A 10 -11.23 -11.03 -26.92
N LYS A 11 -11.71 -9.81 -26.67
CA LYS A 11 -11.40 -8.66 -27.51
C LYS A 11 -10.00 -8.18 -27.14
N HIS A 12 -8.99 -8.84 -27.68
CA HIS A 12 -7.62 -8.35 -27.71
C HIS A 12 -7.43 -7.44 -28.93
N ASP A 13 -6.71 -6.34 -28.70
CA ASP A 13 -5.87 -5.61 -29.65
C ASP A 13 -6.47 -5.03 -30.93
N HIS A 14 -6.65 -3.71 -30.92
CA HIS A 14 -6.19 -2.90 -32.05
C HIS A 14 -5.96 -1.44 -31.61
N TYR A 15 -4.89 -1.18 -30.85
CA TYR A 15 -4.40 0.18 -30.63
C TYR A 15 -3.14 0.38 -31.48
N LEU A 16 -3.33 0.47 -32.81
CA LEU A 16 -2.30 0.99 -33.69
C LEU A 16 -2.36 2.52 -33.66
N ASP A 17 -1.38 3.06 -32.94
CA ASP A 17 -0.53 4.19 -33.33
C ASP A 17 -0.81 4.72 -34.73
N GLU A 18 -1.36 5.93 -34.84
CA GLU A 18 -1.03 6.92 -35.87
C GLU A 18 -1.67 8.26 -35.45
N ASP A 19 -0.83 9.30 -35.35
CA ASP A 19 -1.19 10.73 -35.32
C ASP A 19 -1.91 11.31 -34.08
N ILE A 20 -1.31 11.19 -32.89
CA ILE A 20 -1.57 12.20 -31.84
C ILE A 20 -0.63 13.38 -32.09
N PRO A 21 -1.11 14.53 -32.60
CA PRO A 21 -0.26 15.71 -32.71
C PRO A 21 0.21 16.09 -31.31
N ILE A 22 1.53 16.11 -31.09
CA ILE A 22 2.17 16.54 -29.84
C ILE A 22 2.01 18.07 -29.69
N ARG A 23 0.77 18.57 -29.66
CA ARG A 23 0.49 19.80 -28.93
C ARG A 23 0.63 19.41 -27.47
N LYS A 24 1.82 19.71 -26.92
CA LYS A 24 2.14 19.73 -25.50
C LYS A 24 0.86 19.67 -24.66
N LEU A 25 0.50 18.46 -24.21
CA LEU A 25 -0.59 18.26 -23.27
C LEU A 25 -0.13 18.96 -22.00
N ILE A 26 -0.47 20.23 -21.85
CA ILE A 26 -0.37 20.94 -20.58
C ILE A 26 -1.42 20.25 -19.70
N LEU A 27 -1.00 19.21 -18.99
CA LEU A 27 -1.83 18.62 -17.94
C LEU A 27 -2.13 19.77 -16.96
N PRO A 28 -3.39 20.04 -16.61
CA PRO A 28 -3.79 21.15 -15.73
C PRO A 28 -3.29 21.03 -14.27
N TYR A 29 -2.28 20.19 -14.03
CA TYR A 29 -1.54 20.06 -12.78
C TYR A 29 -0.62 21.27 -12.48
N GLU A 30 -0.63 22.32 -13.32
CA GLU A 30 0.22 23.48 -13.11
C GLU A 30 -0.30 24.38 -11.97
N LYS A 31 0.22 24.09 -10.78
CA LYS A 31 0.71 25.09 -9.80
C LYS A 31 -0.36 25.82 -8.98
N GLU A 32 -1.25 25.08 -8.35
CA GLU A 32 -1.80 25.52 -7.07
C GLU A 32 -0.64 25.61 -6.06
N LYS A 33 -0.65 26.61 -5.15
CA LYS A 33 0.36 26.75 -4.08
C LYS A 33 0.51 25.41 -3.40
N ALA A 34 1.54 24.66 -3.78
CA ALA A 34 1.56 23.25 -3.50
C ALA A 34 1.75 23.08 -2.00
N ASP A 35 0.66 22.73 -1.32
CA ASP A 35 0.67 22.40 0.08
C ASP A 35 1.82 21.43 0.31
N LYS A 36 2.55 21.56 1.43
CA LYS A 36 3.69 20.68 1.72
C LYS A 36 3.34 19.18 1.61
N LYS A 37 2.05 18.84 1.73
CA LYS A 37 1.47 17.50 1.55
C LYS A 37 1.39 17.03 0.09
N SER A 38 1.17 17.94 -0.87
CA SER A 38 1.05 17.63 -2.30
C SER A 38 2.31 17.01 -2.90
N HIS A 39 3.47 17.20 -2.26
CA HIS A 39 4.75 16.64 -2.68
C HIS A 39 5.12 15.36 -1.93
N MET A 40 4.28 14.88 -1.00
CA MET A 40 4.58 13.65 -0.28
C MET A 40 4.30 12.45 -1.18
N PHE A 41 5.31 11.60 -1.35
CA PHE A 41 5.21 10.38 -2.13
C PHE A 41 5.55 9.16 -1.29
N LEU A 42 5.07 8.00 -1.74
CA LEU A 42 5.44 6.72 -1.17
C LEU A 42 6.85 6.36 -1.66
N LYS A 43 7.83 6.41 -0.77
CA LYS A 43 9.22 6.09 -1.10
C LYS A 43 9.35 4.62 -1.51
N GLY A 44 9.81 4.36 -2.73
CA GLY A 44 10.15 3.01 -3.21
C GLY A 44 11.49 2.49 -2.64
N PRO A 45 11.85 1.21 -2.80
CA PRO A 45 11.11 0.08 -3.36
C PRO A 45 10.27 -0.65 -2.29
N ILE A 46 8.98 -0.88 -2.57
CA ILE A 46 8.09 -1.62 -1.67
C ILE A 46 8.29 -3.13 -1.93
N PRO A 47 8.59 -3.95 -0.91
CA PRO A 47 8.73 -5.39 -1.08
C PRO A 47 7.42 -6.01 -1.57
N TYR A 48 7.42 -6.42 -2.84
CA TYR A 48 6.29 -7.08 -3.48
C TYR A 48 5.70 -8.26 -2.67
N PRO A 49 6.48 -9.20 -2.09
CA PRO A 49 5.90 -10.29 -1.32
C PRO A 49 5.19 -9.84 -0.04
N LEU A 50 5.64 -8.74 0.59
CA LEU A 50 4.95 -8.19 1.77
C LEU A 50 3.66 -7.48 1.36
N LEU A 51 3.68 -6.79 0.22
CA LEU A 51 2.50 -6.14 -0.34
C LEU A 51 1.40 -7.15 -0.67
N ILE A 52 1.74 -8.27 -1.32
CA ILE A 52 0.78 -9.35 -1.60
C ILE A 52 0.26 -9.97 -0.31
N LYS A 53 1.14 -10.23 0.67
CA LYS A 53 0.69 -10.80 1.95
C LYS A 53 -0.28 -9.84 2.65
N ALA A 54 -0.01 -8.54 2.64
CA ALA A 54 -0.89 -7.53 3.23
C ALA A 54 -2.22 -7.37 2.47
N SER A 55 -2.23 -7.55 1.13
CA SER A 55 -3.46 -7.44 0.32
C SER A 55 -4.41 -8.60 0.53
N LYS A 56 -3.90 -9.80 0.84
CA LYS A 56 -4.70 -10.98 1.19
C LYS A 56 -5.39 -10.87 2.55
N LEU A 57 -4.99 -9.91 3.39
CA LEU A 57 -5.57 -9.74 4.72
C LEU A 57 -6.88 -8.95 4.66
N PRO A 58 -7.91 -9.37 5.41
CA PRO A 58 -9.19 -8.69 5.41
C PRO A 58 -9.12 -7.29 6.06
N GLY A 59 -10.08 -6.44 5.70
CA GLY A 59 -10.28 -5.13 6.32
C GLY A 59 -9.32 -4.06 5.79
N LYS A 60 -8.65 -3.35 6.71
CA LYS A 60 -7.76 -2.21 6.39
C LYS A 60 -6.27 -2.55 6.54
N ALA A 61 -5.92 -3.83 6.51
CA ALA A 61 -4.55 -4.31 6.68
C ALA A 61 -3.60 -3.73 5.61
N LEU A 62 -3.97 -3.81 4.34
CA LEU A 62 -3.19 -3.21 3.25
C LEU A 62 -2.99 -1.70 3.43
N HIS A 63 -4.04 -0.99 3.87
CA HIS A 63 -3.95 0.46 4.08
C HIS A 63 -2.97 0.78 5.22
N VAL A 64 -3.06 0.06 6.34
CA VAL A 64 -2.13 0.23 7.47
C VAL A 64 -0.69 -0.12 7.06
N PHE A 65 -0.50 -1.15 6.23
CA PHE A 65 0.82 -1.49 5.69
C PHE A 65 1.41 -0.35 4.84
N ILE A 66 0.62 0.25 3.96
CA ILE A 66 1.05 1.40 3.13
C ILE A 66 1.42 2.60 4.01
N ILE A 67 0.63 2.91 5.03
CA ILE A 67 0.92 4.00 5.98
C ILE A 67 2.24 3.74 6.70
N LEU A 68 2.45 2.51 7.16
CA LEU A 68 3.67 2.14 7.86
C LEU A 68 4.88 2.23 6.92
N TRP A 69 4.74 1.83 5.67
CA TRP A 69 5.78 1.98 4.65
C TRP A 69 6.07 3.43 4.31
N PHE A 70 5.04 4.26 4.22
CA PHE A 70 5.17 5.71 4.03
C PHE A 70 5.95 6.36 5.16
N LEU A 71 5.60 6.03 6.41
CA LEU A 71 6.32 6.51 7.59
C LEU A 71 7.76 6.00 7.63
N TYR A 72 8.00 4.74 7.23
CA TYR A 72 9.34 4.19 7.08
C TYR A 72 10.17 4.98 6.07
N GLY A 73 9.59 5.33 4.93
CA GLY A 73 10.22 6.14 3.90
C GLY A 73 10.58 7.55 4.38
N MET A 74 9.71 8.16 5.19
CA MET A 74 9.87 9.51 5.73
C MET A 74 10.89 9.57 6.87
N THR A 75 10.80 8.66 7.84
CA THR A 75 11.64 8.68 9.05
C THR A 75 12.97 7.96 8.84
N LYS A 76 13.07 7.07 7.84
CA LYS A 76 14.20 6.14 7.63
C LYS A 76 14.48 5.21 8.83
N ASN A 77 13.57 5.15 9.79
CA ASN A 77 13.65 4.33 10.98
C ASN A 77 12.76 3.10 10.83
N LYS A 78 13.29 1.91 11.12
CA LYS A 78 12.53 0.65 11.10
C LYS A 78 11.40 0.61 12.13
N THR A 79 11.58 1.38 13.20
CA THR A 79 10.68 1.43 14.34
C THR A 79 9.91 2.74 14.31
N ILE A 80 8.60 2.64 14.16
CA ILE A 80 7.73 3.76 13.85
C ILE A 80 6.64 3.83 14.91
N ASN A 81 6.44 5.02 15.44
CA ASN A 81 5.33 5.26 16.35
C ASN A 81 4.06 5.57 15.55
N LEU A 82 3.11 4.64 15.53
CA LEU A 82 1.89 4.80 14.75
C LEU A 82 0.91 5.69 15.50
N LYS A 83 0.80 6.96 15.07
CA LYS A 83 -0.11 7.93 15.66
C LYS A 83 -1.54 7.74 15.13
N ASN A 84 -2.53 7.89 16.01
CA ASN A 84 -3.94 7.87 15.61
C ASN A 84 -4.29 9.00 14.63
N SER A 85 -3.60 10.15 14.71
CA SER A 85 -3.78 11.25 13.76
C SER A 85 -3.42 10.84 12.33
N THR A 86 -2.30 10.12 12.15
CA THR A 86 -1.89 9.59 10.85
C THR A 86 -2.88 8.55 10.35
N LEU A 87 -3.38 7.64 11.21
CA LEU A 87 -4.43 6.71 10.80
C LEU A 87 -5.70 7.43 10.29
N ARG A 88 -6.10 8.51 10.97
CA ARG A 88 -7.24 9.33 10.59
C ARG A 88 -7.05 10.05 9.25
N GLU A 89 -5.84 10.51 8.96
CA GLU A 89 -5.49 11.15 7.67
C GLU A 89 -5.72 10.22 6.49
N PHE A 90 -5.49 8.91 6.67
CA PHE A 90 -5.78 7.88 5.67
C PHE A 90 -7.20 7.29 5.79
N GLY A 91 -8.10 7.95 6.54
CA GLY A 91 -9.51 7.53 6.71
C GLY A 91 -9.71 6.28 7.57
N ILE A 92 -8.71 5.87 8.36
CA ILE A 92 -8.77 4.68 9.19
C ILE A 92 -9.18 5.05 10.61
N GLN A 93 -10.30 4.50 11.07
CA GLN A 93 -10.73 4.62 12.46
C GLN A 93 -9.82 3.81 13.40
N ARG A 94 -9.71 4.27 14.65
CA ARG A 94 -8.86 3.64 15.69
C ARG A 94 -9.05 2.12 15.80
N HIS A 95 -10.30 1.64 15.87
CA HIS A 95 -10.59 0.21 15.98
C HIS A 95 -10.24 -0.57 14.72
N ALA A 96 -10.45 0.01 13.53
CA ALA A 96 -10.04 -0.60 12.27
C ALA A 96 -8.52 -0.73 12.17
N GLY A 97 -7.78 0.30 12.62
CA GLY A 97 -6.33 0.28 12.73
C GLY A 97 -5.82 -0.81 13.68
N TYR A 98 -6.43 -0.98 14.85
CA TYR A 98 -6.05 -2.06 15.78
C TYR A 98 -6.30 -3.46 15.19
N ARG A 99 -7.45 -3.68 14.55
CA ARG A 99 -7.75 -4.97 13.88
C ARG A 99 -6.74 -5.26 12.77
N ALA A 100 -6.43 -4.25 11.95
CA ALA A 100 -5.43 -4.36 10.89
C ALA A 100 -4.03 -4.65 11.44
N LEU A 101 -3.59 -3.97 12.50
CA LEU A 101 -2.31 -4.25 13.16
C LEU A 101 -2.25 -5.68 13.70
N LYS A 102 -3.32 -6.17 14.34
CA LYS A 102 -3.39 -7.55 14.84
C LYS A 102 -3.29 -8.56 13.69
N ALA A 103 -3.93 -8.28 12.55
CA ALA A 103 -3.83 -9.12 11.36
C ALA A 103 -2.40 -9.12 10.79
N LEU A 104 -1.75 -7.95 10.66
CA LEU A 104 -0.39 -7.85 10.16
C LEU A 104 0.64 -8.54 11.08
N GLU A 105 0.45 -8.42 12.39
CA GLU A 105 1.26 -9.07 13.43
C GLU A 105 1.15 -10.61 13.33
N LYS A 106 -0.07 -11.14 13.14
CA LYS A 106 -0.31 -12.59 12.99
C LYS A 106 0.48 -13.23 11.85
N PHE A 107 0.74 -12.50 10.78
CA PHE A 107 1.48 -12.99 9.63
C PHE A 107 2.98 -12.68 9.69
N PHE A 108 3.47 -12.16 10.83
CA PHE A 108 4.87 -11.79 11.09
C PHE A 108 5.42 -10.69 10.14
N LEU A 109 4.56 -9.95 9.43
CA LEU A 109 4.98 -8.84 8.57
C LEU A 109 5.52 -7.66 9.40
N VAL A 110 4.95 -7.46 10.59
CA VAL A 110 5.27 -6.36 11.49
C VAL A 110 5.29 -6.86 12.92
N SER A 111 6.20 -6.32 13.73
CA SER A 111 6.21 -6.54 15.18
C SER A 111 5.63 -5.30 15.85
N VAL A 112 4.66 -5.45 16.76
CA VAL A 112 3.99 -4.32 17.41
C VAL A 112 4.22 -4.38 18.91
N ILE A 113 4.87 -3.35 19.46
CA ILE A 113 4.98 -3.15 20.90
C ILE A 113 3.85 -2.19 21.31
N ARG A 114 2.96 -2.66 22.18
CA ARG A 114 1.84 -1.87 22.72
C ARG A 114 2.09 -1.60 24.20
N CYS A 115 2.15 -0.33 24.59
CA CYS A 115 2.19 0.08 26.00
C CYS A 115 0.91 0.84 26.33
N VAL A 116 0.39 0.64 27.55
CA VAL A 116 -0.82 1.34 28.03
C VAL A 116 -0.57 2.86 28.00
N GLY A 117 -1.54 3.61 27.45
CA GLY A 117 -1.47 5.08 27.34
C GLY A 117 -0.49 5.62 26.28
N LYS A 118 0.22 4.75 25.55
CA LYS A 118 1.16 5.16 24.49
C LYS A 118 0.68 4.72 23.11
N ASN A 119 1.13 5.43 22.08
CA ASN A 119 0.93 5.02 20.71
C ASN A 119 1.69 3.70 20.44
N PRO A 120 1.12 2.79 19.63
CA PRO A 120 1.76 1.52 19.33
C PRO A 120 3.03 1.75 18.50
N GLN A 121 4.13 1.14 18.96
CA GLN A 121 5.42 1.18 18.30
C GLN A 121 5.52 -0.03 17.38
N VAL A 122 5.63 0.21 16.08
CA VAL A 122 5.58 -0.82 15.05
C VAL A 122 6.94 -0.92 14.37
N THR A 123 7.47 -2.14 14.29
CA THR A 123 8.71 -2.46 13.58
C THR A 123 8.38 -3.24 12.32
N ILE A 124 8.83 -2.77 11.16
CA ILE A 124 8.66 -3.50 9.89
C ILE A 124 9.73 -4.60 9.80
N ASN A 125 9.30 -5.85 9.66
CA ASN A 125 10.20 -6.97 9.41
C ASN A 125 10.44 -7.08 7.90
N CYS A 126 11.32 -6.22 7.38
CA CYS A 126 11.66 -6.17 5.96
C CYS A 126 12.61 -7.30 5.52
N ASN A 127 12.56 -8.49 6.13
CA ASN A 127 13.54 -9.54 5.88
C ASN A 127 13.48 -9.99 4.41
N SER A 128 14.38 -9.45 3.59
CA SER A 128 14.61 -9.80 2.20
C SER A 128 15.53 -11.01 2.05
N ARG A 129 15.91 -11.67 3.16
CA ARG A 129 16.66 -12.92 3.09
C ARG A 129 15.67 -14.04 2.86
N SER A 130 15.58 -14.47 1.60
CA SER A 130 15.32 -15.85 1.24
C SER A 130 16.08 -16.76 2.22
N ARG A 131 15.37 -17.35 3.19
CA ARG A 131 15.83 -18.62 3.73
C ARG A 131 15.69 -19.58 2.56
N GLY A 132 16.82 -19.94 1.95
CA GLY A 132 16.90 -21.22 1.28
C GLY A 132 16.60 -22.27 2.34
N GLU A 133 15.49 -22.95 2.17
CA GLU A 133 15.15 -24.23 2.78
C GLU A 133 15.03 -25.15 1.55
N SER A 134 16.10 -25.87 1.18
CA SER A 134 16.59 -27.14 1.76
C SER A 134 15.59 -28.26 1.59
#